data_AF-A0A1V6BYN3-F1
#
_entry.id   AF-A0A1V6BYN3-F1
#
_cell.length_a   1.000
_cell.length_b   1.000
_cell.length_c   1.000
_cell.angle_alpha   90.00
_cell.angle_beta   90.00
_cell.angle_gamma   90.00
#
_symmetry.space_group_name_H-M   'P 1'
#
loop_
_entity.id
_entity.type
_entity.pdbx_description
1 polymer ?
#
loop_
_entity_poly.entity_id
_entity_poly.type
_entity_poly.pdbx_seq_one_letter_code
_entity_poly.pdbx_strand_id
1 'polypeptide(L)'
;MIKTEGTSGYDSGQWFTVSTTGNKTLVFRLDWSNPAQPRLTVSETEAEAEDPGNDAPAADNAKYLYFGDGILRQFNDKGGGQYELVTDYASAWGFLIRTSATQWNNKTKYGAQSKTAAAITYGKPFVLYTNDNPDVVYDLQLPGSTMFHSHFWTNWFADLNYGAVETAEQSPAFKAIVEDARIWIDAGIDGFRLDAVKHIYHNEFSGENPEFLKKFYTAVNDYYRQSRDHDIYMVGEVFSGYEQVAPYYKGLPALFEFSFWHRLQWALEQNTGCYLAKDILTYQNLYKQYRTDYIRATKLSNHDENRARSDLGGSLAKTKQAGAILLTAPGSPYVYYGEEMGYIGTKTRSDLYVRSPMYWGDSYTTSYTSEIDPALSQTVGTVLTQQADTASVLNVYRKFSRARNTYPALASGTMTEHPLYNDKASATHPQLAAWYLTGGGEKMIVLHNLGKEQITFSLNDPLDKAAVTLGNVYMQKEKEGYKMKMDAYSSVVFTLK
;
A
#
# COMPACT_ATOMS: atom_id res chain seq x y z
N MET A 1 -10.27 -10.65 -14.68
CA MET A 1 -9.18 -9.86 -14.07
C MET A 1 -8.48 -8.96 -15.08
N ILE A 2 -7.87 -9.46 -16.18
CA ILE A 2 -7.01 -8.63 -17.06
C ILE A 2 -7.63 -8.19 -18.40
N LYS A 3 -8.95 -8.33 -18.57
CA LYS A 3 -9.62 -8.19 -19.89
C LYS A 3 -9.39 -6.82 -20.53
N THR A 4 -9.37 -5.76 -19.72
CA THR A 4 -9.21 -4.38 -20.19
C THR A 4 -7.79 -4.04 -20.65
N GLU A 5 -6.81 -4.89 -20.36
CA GLU A 5 -5.38 -4.63 -20.65
C GLU A 5 -4.81 -5.58 -21.71
N GLY A 6 -5.60 -6.54 -22.18
CA GLY A 6 -5.16 -7.55 -23.14
C GLY A 6 -3.99 -8.37 -22.60
N THR A 7 -3.00 -8.65 -23.46
CA THR A 7 -1.81 -9.43 -23.06
C THR A 7 -0.91 -8.70 -22.06
N SER A 8 -0.98 -7.36 -22.00
CA SER A 8 -0.17 -6.55 -21.09
C SER A 8 -0.59 -6.67 -19.63
N GLY A 9 -1.81 -7.12 -19.36
CA GLY A 9 -2.26 -7.36 -17.98
C GLY A 9 -1.71 -8.64 -17.36
N TYR A 10 -1.06 -9.52 -18.14
CA TYR A 10 -0.41 -10.71 -17.58
C TYR A 10 0.99 -10.38 -17.07
N ASP A 11 1.20 -10.48 -15.76
CA ASP A 11 2.51 -10.52 -15.13
C ASP A 11 2.73 -11.87 -14.44
N SER A 12 3.71 -12.64 -14.93
CA SER A 12 4.06 -13.96 -14.37
C SER A 12 4.38 -13.94 -12.86
N GLY A 13 4.83 -12.82 -12.31
CA GLY A 13 5.11 -12.68 -10.89
C GLY A 13 3.85 -12.65 -10.01
N GLN A 14 2.68 -12.44 -10.60
CA GLN A 14 1.38 -12.40 -9.91
C GLN A 14 0.60 -13.72 -10.02
N TRP A 15 1.23 -14.79 -10.51
CA TRP A 15 0.60 -16.10 -10.63
C TRP A 15 1.42 -17.15 -9.87
N PHE A 16 0.75 -17.87 -8.98
CA PHE A 16 1.36 -18.86 -8.12
C PHE A 16 0.65 -20.21 -8.29
N THR A 17 1.40 -21.30 -8.27
CA THR A 17 0.83 -22.66 -8.38
C THR A 17 0.03 -23.00 -7.12
N VAL A 18 -1.23 -23.40 -7.27
CA VAL A 18 -2.08 -23.91 -6.16
C VAL A 18 -1.52 -25.24 -5.64
N SER A 19 -1.26 -26.14 -6.59
CA SER A 19 -0.60 -27.43 -6.50
C SER A 19 -0.44 -27.93 -7.94
N THR A 20 0.61 -28.67 -8.28
CA THR A 20 0.60 -29.41 -9.55
C THR A 20 -0.19 -30.70 -9.32
N THR A 21 -1.27 -30.87 -10.10
CA THR A 21 -2.07 -32.11 -10.26
C THR A 21 -2.33 -32.92 -8.97
N GLY A 22 -3.57 -32.95 -8.46
CA GLY A 22 -3.94 -33.93 -7.44
C GLY A 22 -3.50 -35.34 -7.83
N ASN A 23 -3.12 -36.18 -6.85
CA ASN A 23 -2.47 -37.50 -7.06
C ASN A 23 -2.87 -38.17 -8.38
N LYS A 24 -1.94 -38.18 -9.34
CA LYS A 24 -2.09 -38.88 -10.62
C LYS A 24 -1.00 -39.93 -10.72
N THR A 25 -1.36 -41.11 -11.19
CA THR A 25 -0.38 -42.08 -11.63
C THR A 25 0.07 -41.70 -13.04
N LEU A 26 1.36 -41.45 -13.19
CA LEU A 26 1.96 -40.98 -14.44
C LEU A 26 2.99 -41.98 -14.92
N VAL A 27 3.09 -42.11 -16.24
CA VAL A 27 4.18 -42.83 -16.88
C VAL A 27 5.20 -41.85 -17.46
N PHE A 28 6.45 -42.01 -17.05
CA PHE A 28 7.61 -41.28 -17.52
C PHE A 28 8.44 -42.20 -18.41
N ARG A 29 8.72 -41.78 -19.63
CA ARG A 29 9.54 -42.52 -20.60
C ARG A 29 10.74 -41.69 -21.00
N LEU A 30 11.94 -42.20 -20.72
CA LEU A 30 13.20 -41.59 -21.12
C LEU A 30 13.77 -42.31 -22.34
N ASP A 31 14.06 -41.54 -23.37
CA ASP A 31 14.87 -41.96 -24.52
C ASP A 31 16.27 -41.35 -24.37
N TRP A 32 17.22 -42.22 -24.02
CA TRP A 32 18.64 -41.90 -23.84
C TRP A 32 19.51 -42.42 -25.00
N SER A 33 18.91 -42.82 -26.11
CA SER A 33 19.63 -43.29 -27.31
C SER A 33 20.61 -42.24 -27.87
N ASN A 34 20.34 -40.95 -27.63
CA ASN A 34 21.27 -39.86 -27.83
C ASN A 34 21.60 -39.16 -26.49
N PRO A 35 22.72 -39.53 -25.81
CA PRO A 35 23.08 -38.95 -24.53
C PRO A 35 23.32 -37.44 -24.53
N ALA A 36 23.57 -36.83 -25.70
CA ALA A 36 23.75 -35.39 -25.82
C ALA A 36 22.42 -34.61 -25.79
N GLN A 37 21.30 -35.27 -26.13
CA GLN A 37 19.96 -34.69 -26.16
C GLN A 37 18.91 -35.73 -25.72
N PRO A 38 18.97 -36.21 -24.46
CA PRO A 38 18.01 -37.19 -23.98
C PRO A 38 16.61 -36.59 -23.97
N ARG A 39 15.60 -37.41 -24.24
CA ARG A 39 14.21 -36.97 -24.33
C ARG A 39 13.35 -37.62 -23.27
N LEU A 40 12.44 -36.85 -22.71
CA LEU A 40 11.42 -37.32 -21.76
C LEU A 40 10.04 -37.19 -22.41
N THR A 41 9.22 -38.24 -22.30
CA THR A 41 7.79 -38.16 -22.57
C THR A 41 7.03 -38.53 -21.30
N VAL A 42 6.03 -37.73 -20.94
CA VAL A 42 5.17 -38.00 -19.77
C VAL A 42 3.75 -38.23 -20.28
N SER A 43 3.00 -39.16 -19.69
CA SER A 43 1.58 -39.39 -20.00
C SER A 43 0.83 -39.82 -18.75
N GLU A 44 -0.48 -39.59 -18.73
CA GLU A 44 -1.36 -40.15 -17.70
C GLU A 44 -1.58 -41.65 -17.96
N THR A 45 -1.80 -42.43 -16.91
CA THR A 45 -2.05 -43.87 -16.99
C THR A 45 -2.96 -44.33 -15.85
N GLU A 46 -3.68 -45.43 -16.06
CA GLU A 46 -4.45 -46.14 -15.02
C GLU A 46 -3.69 -47.37 -14.48
N ALA A 47 -2.48 -47.63 -14.99
CA ALA A 47 -1.63 -48.71 -14.50
C ALA A 47 -1.20 -48.45 -13.04
N GLU A 48 -1.01 -49.51 -12.26
CA GLU A 48 -0.48 -49.40 -10.90
C GLU A 48 0.95 -48.83 -10.90
N ALA A 49 1.30 -48.07 -9.86
CA ALA A 49 2.64 -47.54 -9.68
C ALA A 49 3.67 -48.68 -9.51
N GLU A 50 4.72 -48.65 -10.33
CA GLU A 50 5.85 -49.58 -10.31
C GLU A 50 7.08 -48.87 -9.71
N ASP A 51 6.97 -48.49 -8.43
CA ASP A 51 7.95 -47.64 -7.75
C ASP A 51 8.95 -48.45 -6.91
N PRO A 52 10.23 -48.56 -7.31
CA PRO A 52 11.27 -48.93 -6.36
C PRO A 52 11.42 -47.81 -5.31
N GLY A 53 11.42 -48.18 -4.03
CA GLY A 53 11.65 -47.22 -2.93
C GLY A 53 13.00 -46.51 -3.04
N ASN A 54 13.17 -45.41 -2.31
CA ASN A 54 14.40 -44.58 -2.36
C ASN A 54 15.70 -45.37 -2.10
N ASP A 55 15.61 -46.49 -1.36
CA ASP A 55 16.74 -47.33 -0.95
C ASP A 55 17.01 -48.52 -1.89
N ALA A 56 16.34 -48.59 -3.05
CA ALA A 56 16.59 -49.66 -4.01
C ALA A 56 18.06 -49.63 -4.49
N PRO A 57 18.71 -50.80 -4.64
CA PRO A 57 20.09 -50.86 -5.13
C PRO A 57 20.22 -50.17 -6.49
N ALA A 58 21.21 -49.28 -6.62
CA ALA A 58 21.47 -48.56 -7.86
C ALA A 58 21.87 -49.55 -8.96
N ALA A 59 21.10 -49.57 -10.05
CA ALA A 59 21.48 -50.32 -11.25
C ALA A 59 22.63 -49.63 -11.99
N ASP A 60 23.42 -50.39 -12.75
CA ASP A 60 24.42 -49.81 -13.65
C ASP A 60 23.74 -48.86 -14.66
N ASN A 61 24.29 -47.66 -14.82
CA ASN A 61 23.71 -46.58 -15.65
C ASN A 61 22.30 -46.10 -15.24
N ALA A 62 21.91 -46.24 -13.97
CA ALA A 62 20.61 -45.81 -13.46
C ALA A 62 20.22 -44.37 -13.87
N LYS A 63 18.90 -44.17 -14.03
CA LYS A 63 18.24 -42.86 -14.18
C LYS A 63 17.21 -42.74 -13.07
N TYR A 64 16.97 -41.52 -12.61
CA TYR A 64 16.05 -41.26 -11.52
C TYR A 64 15.11 -40.12 -11.84
N LEU A 65 13.87 -40.23 -11.37
CA LEU A 65 12.92 -39.14 -11.28
C LEU A 65 13.01 -38.55 -9.88
N TYR A 66 13.20 -37.23 -9.77
CA TYR A 66 13.25 -36.51 -8.50
C TYR A 66 12.11 -35.50 -8.42
N PHE A 67 11.30 -35.57 -7.38
CA PHE A 67 10.10 -34.75 -7.20
C PHE A 67 9.65 -34.69 -5.73
N GLY A 68 8.64 -33.87 -5.43
CA GLY A 68 8.03 -33.83 -4.10
C GLY A 68 9.01 -33.45 -3.00
N ASP A 69 8.79 -33.97 -1.79
CA ASP A 69 9.67 -33.77 -0.64
C ASP A 69 10.74 -34.88 -0.59
N GLY A 70 11.80 -34.70 -1.38
CA GLY A 70 12.94 -35.62 -1.39
C GLY A 70 12.67 -37.00 -2.02
N ILE A 71 11.61 -37.15 -2.82
CA ILE A 71 11.26 -38.42 -3.45
C ILE A 71 12.19 -38.65 -4.65
N LEU A 72 12.83 -39.83 -4.67
CA LEU A 72 13.72 -40.25 -5.75
C LEU A 72 13.34 -41.67 -6.20
N ARG A 73 12.91 -41.81 -7.45
CA ARG A 73 12.49 -43.10 -8.01
C ARG A 73 13.41 -43.51 -9.16
N GLN A 74 13.98 -44.70 -9.09
CA GLN A 74 14.81 -45.23 -10.17
C GLN A 74 13.91 -45.70 -11.33
N PHE A 75 14.28 -45.37 -12.57
CA PHE A 75 13.60 -45.88 -13.75
C PHE A 75 13.99 -47.35 -14.03
N ASN A 76 13.06 -48.11 -14.62
CA ASN A 76 13.32 -49.43 -15.16
C ASN A 76 14.00 -49.33 -16.52
N ASP A 77 15.18 -49.95 -16.68
CA ASP A 77 15.87 -50.06 -17.97
C ASP A 77 15.13 -51.05 -18.88
N LYS A 78 14.70 -50.60 -20.05
CA LYS A 78 14.00 -51.39 -21.07
C LYS A 78 14.95 -51.83 -22.20
N GLY A 79 16.24 -51.52 -22.10
CA GLY A 79 17.25 -51.78 -23.13
C GLY A 79 17.28 -50.73 -24.23
N GLY A 80 18.37 -50.70 -25.00
CA GLY A 80 18.51 -49.78 -26.14
C GLY A 80 18.50 -48.28 -25.77
N GLY A 81 18.85 -47.95 -24.52
CA GLY A 81 18.81 -46.60 -23.99
C GLY A 81 17.40 -46.11 -23.63
N GLN A 82 16.39 -46.99 -23.58
CA GLN A 82 15.04 -46.65 -23.17
C GLN A 82 14.83 -46.96 -21.69
N TYR A 83 14.18 -46.05 -20.96
CA TYR A 83 13.82 -46.24 -19.57
C TYR A 83 12.37 -45.85 -19.32
N GLU A 84 11.69 -46.52 -18.40
CA GLU A 84 10.30 -46.26 -18.06
C GLU A 84 10.07 -46.33 -16.54
N LEU A 85 9.20 -45.46 -16.04
CA LEU A 85 8.74 -45.45 -14.65
C LEU A 85 7.26 -45.10 -14.63
N VAL A 86 6.47 -45.88 -13.90
CA VAL A 86 5.07 -45.56 -13.57
C VAL A 86 5.03 -45.24 -12.08
N THR A 87 4.64 -44.02 -11.70
CA THR A 87 4.69 -43.57 -10.30
C THR A 87 3.48 -42.70 -9.96
N ASP A 88 3.07 -42.75 -8.69
CA ASP A 88 2.12 -41.79 -8.13
C ASP A 88 2.83 -40.46 -7.93
N TYR A 89 2.45 -39.49 -8.76
CA TYR A 89 3.11 -38.21 -8.83
C TYR A 89 2.39 -37.16 -7.97
N ALA A 90 3.14 -36.55 -7.05
CA ALA A 90 2.71 -35.39 -6.28
C ALA A 90 3.91 -34.48 -5.99
N SER A 91 3.91 -33.26 -6.56
CA SER A 91 4.97 -32.29 -6.33
C SER A 91 4.47 -30.85 -6.51
N ALA A 92 4.77 -29.95 -5.58
CA ALA A 92 4.37 -28.54 -5.71
C ALA A 92 5.27 -27.74 -6.67
N TRP A 93 6.49 -28.22 -6.92
CA TRP A 93 7.53 -27.48 -7.65
C TRP A 93 7.83 -28.04 -9.04
N GLY A 94 7.19 -29.15 -9.44
CA GLY A 94 7.53 -29.88 -10.66
C GLY A 94 8.49 -31.04 -10.38
N PHE A 95 9.39 -31.33 -11.31
CA PHE A 95 10.32 -32.47 -11.15
C PHE A 95 11.60 -32.31 -11.98
N LEU A 96 12.58 -33.17 -11.71
CA LEU A 96 13.86 -33.27 -12.40
C LEU A 96 14.19 -34.72 -12.75
N ILE A 97 15.09 -34.90 -13.72
CA ILE A 97 15.70 -36.19 -14.02
C ILE A 97 17.15 -36.18 -13.52
N ARG A 98 17.60 -37.29 -12.92
CA ARG A 98 18.96 -37.42 -12.39
C ARG A 98 19.66 -38.67 -12.94
N THR A 99 20.98 -38.60 -13.06
CA THR A 99 21.84 -39.76 -13.38
C THR A 99 22.63 -40.26 -12.16
N SER A 100 22.44 -39.62 -11.00
CA SER A 100 23.05 -39.99 -9.72
C SER A 100 22.02 -39.83 -8.60
N ALA A 101 22.04 -40.76 -7.63
CA ALA A 101 21.20 -40.65 -6.44
C ALA A 101 21.77 -39.63 -5.43
N THR A 102 23.10 -39.54 -5.34
CA THR A 102 23.81 -38.79 -4.28
C THR A 102 24.46 -37.50 -4.78
N GLN A 103 24.82 -37.42 -6.06
CA GLN A 103 25.53 -36.26 -6.62
C GLN A 103 24.58 -35.32 -7.39
N TRP A 104 24.88 -34.02 -7.31
CA TRP A 104 24.10 -32.94 -7.94
C TRP A 104 24.95 -32.06 -8.88
N ASN A 105 26.23 -32.36 -9.04
CA ASN A 105 27.17 -31.59 -9.85
C ASN A 105 27.45 -32.27 -11.20
N ASN A 106 28.27 -31.63 -12.05
CA ASN A 106 28.87 -32.25 -13.25
C ASN A 106 27.86 -32.99 -14.15
N LYS A 107 26.79 -32.30 -14.58
CA LYS A 107 25.77 -32.83 -15.50
C LYS A 107 25.02 -34.06 -14.97
N THR A 108 24.84 -34.16 -13.67
CA THR A 108 23.98 -35.19 -13.05
C THR A 108 22.52 -34.76 -12.87
N LYS A 109 22.21 -33.46 -13.06
CA LYS A 109 20.88 -32.85 -13.00
C LYS A 109 20.37 -32.50 -14.41
N TYR A 110 19.17 -32.94 -14.74
CA TYR A 110 18.49 -32.70 -16.02
C TYR A 110 17.11 -32.10 -15.81
N GLY A 111 16.79 -31.06 -16.58
CA GLY A 111 15.55 -30.30 -16.50
C GLY A 111 15.34 -29.42 -17.72
N ALA A 112 14.83 -28.21 -17.54
CA ALA A 112 14.64 -27.23 -18.60
C ALA A 112 15.77 -26.19 -18.65
N GLN A 113 15.96 -25.59 -19.83
CA GLN A 113 16.95 -24.52 -20.06
C GLN A 113 16.51 -23.17 -19.46
N SER A 114 15.21 -22.96 -19.25
CA SER A 114 14.64 -21.76 -18.62
C SER A 114 13.29 -22.09 -17.98
N LYS A 115 12.81 -21.21 -17.08
CA LYS A 115 11.45 -21.30 -16.53
C LYS A 115 10.36 -21.25 -17.61
N THR A 116 10.56 -20.46 -18.66
CA THR A 116 9.59 -20.31 -19.78
C THR A 116 9.55 -21.54 -20.69
N ALA A 117 10.61 -22.33 -20.73
CA ALA A 117 10.70 -23.57 -21.50
C ALA A 117 10.40 -24.82 -20.66
N ALA A 118 9.97 -24.67 -19.40
CA ALA A 118 9.83 -25.78 -18.47
C ALA A 118 8.56 -26.63 -18.64
N ALA A 119 7.59 -26.15 -19.39
CA ALA A 119 6.29 -26.82 -19.53
C ALA A 119 6.39 -28.10 -20.38
N ILE A 120 6.02 -29.23 -19.79
CA ILE A 120 5.79 -30.50 -20.47
C ILE A 120 4.42 -30.47 -21.16
N THR A 121 4.29 -31.19 -22.28
CA THR A 121 3.00 -31.53 -22.87
C THR A 121 2.84 -33.04 -22.83
N TYR A 122 1.72 -33.55 -22.29
CA TYR A 122 1.49 -34.99 -22.22
C TYR A 122 1.55 -35.61 -23.62
N GLY A 123 2.21 -36.78 -23.70
CA GLY A 123 2.39 -37.55 -24.92
C GLY A 123 3.41 -36.96 -25.93
N LYS A 124 4.03 -35.82 -25.63
CA LYS A 124 5.04 -35.21 -26.51
C LYS A 124 6.45 -35.34 -25.93
N PRO A 125 7.46 -35.70 -26.74
CA PRO A 125 8.85 -35.68 -26.30
C PRO A 125 9.33 -34.27 -25.95
N PHE A 126 10.01 -34.16 -24.80
CA PHE A 126 10.68 -32.98 -24.31
C PHE A 126 12.19 -33.22 -24.27
N VAL A 127 13.00 -32.32 -24.83
CA VAL A 127 14.47 -32.45 -24.81
C VAL A 127 15.00 -31.95 -23.47
N LEU A 128 15.66 -32.83 -22.72
CA LEU A 128 16.22 -32.50 -21.42
C LEU A 128 17.51 -31.68 -21.56
N TYR A 129 17.62 -30.63 -20.74
CA TYR A 129 18.79 -29.78 -20.63
C TYR A 129 19.62 -30.15 -19.39
N THR A 130 20.95 -30.11 -19.52
CA THR A 130 21.88 -30.27 -18.40
C THR A 130 23.07 -29.32 -18.55
N ASN A 131 23.73 -29.02 -17.43
CA ASN A 131 24.89 -28.14 -17.37
C ASN A 131 25.82 -28.59 -16.24
N ASP A 132 27.10 -28.22 -16.33
CA ASP A 132 28.07 -28.45 -15.24
C ASP A 132 27.69 -27.63 -13.99
N ASN A 133 27.08 -26.45 -14.17
CA ASN A 133 26.43 -25.69 -13.11
C ASN A 133 24.96 -26.13 -12.95
N PRO A 134 24.59 -26.85 -11.87
CA PRO A 134 23.21 -27.32 -11.68
C PRO A 134 22.20 -26.19 -11.41
N ASP A 135 22.66 -25.00 -11.01
CA ASP A 135 21.77 -23.87 -10.65
C ASP A 135 21.11 -23.24 -11.88
N VAL A 136 21.63 -23.49 -13.08
CA VAL A 136 21.05 -23.02 -14.34
C VAL A 136 20.13 -24.05 -15.01
N VAL A 137 19.85 -25.17 -14.34
CA VAL A 137 18.89 -26.19 -14.78
C VAL A 137 17.60 -26.02 -13.99
N TYR A 138 16.51 -25.75 -14.70
CA TYR A 138 15.20 -25.43 -14.10
C TYR A 138 14.29 -26.65 -14.01
N ASP A 139 13.37 -26.64 -13.06
CA ASP A 139 12.42 -27.73 -12.80
C ASP A 139 11.39 -27.85 -13.92
N LEU A 140 11.11 -29.08 -14.36
CA LEU A 140 10.09 -29.38 -15.36
C LEU A 140 8.70 -29.26 -14.75
N GLN A 141 7.77 -28.63 -15.46
CA GLN A 141 6.40 -28.39 -15.02
C GLN A 141 5.44 -29.28 -15.80
N LEU A 142 4.57 -30.00 -15.11
CA LEU A 142 3.51 -30.76 -15.76
C LEU A 142 2.46 -29.82 -16.39
N PRO A 143 1.84 -30.22 -17.51
CA PRO A 143 0.72 -29.46 -18.07
C PRO A 143 -0.48 -29.49 -17.11
N GLY A 144 -1.16 -28.34 -16.97
CA GLY A 144 -2.37 -28.24 -16.15
C GLY A 144 -2.13 -27.87 -14.68
N SER A 145 -0.95 -27.37 -14.31
CA SER A 145 -0.73 -26.73 -13.01
C SER A 145 -1.75 -25.60 -12.82
N THR A 146 -2.70 -25.77 -11.91
CA THR A 146 -3.67 -24.71 -11.59
C THR A 146 -2.91 -23.60 -10.87
N MET A 147 -3.01 -22.39 -11.38
CA MET A 147 -2.44 -21.20 -10.76
C MET A 147 -3.54 -20.34 -10.16
N PHE A 148 -3.22 -19.62 -9.10
CA PHE A 148 -4.05 -18.56 -8.54
C PHE A 148 -3.36 -17.20 -8.74
N HIS A 149 -4.18 -16.15 -8.81
CA HIS A 149 -3.70 -14.79 -8.94
C HIS A 149 -3.41 -14.17 -7.57
N SER A 150 -2.30 -13.44 -7.49
CA SER A 150 -2.00 -12.52 -6.40
C SER A 150 -1.38 -11.25 -6.96
N HIS A 151 -2.12 -10.13 -6.97
CA HIS A 151 -1.65 -8.85 -7.51
C HIS A 151 -0.38 -8.36 -6.80
N PHE A 152 -0.24 -8.67 -5.51
CA PHE A 152 0.85 -8.20 -4.64
C PHE A 152 2.11 -9.09 -4.66
N TRP A 153 2.30 -9.90 -5.69
CA TRP A 153 3.51 -10.72 -5.87
C TRP A 153 3.87 -11.60 -4.66
N THR A 154 2.87 -12.12 -3.94
CA THR A 154 3.07 -12.99 -2.78
C THR A 154 2.07 -14.15 -2.77
N ASN A 155 2.52 -15.35 -2.44
CA ASN A 155 1.62 -16.50 -2.27
C ASN A 155 0.88 -16.49 -0.92
N TRP A 156 1.08 -15.46 -0.09
CA TRP A 156 0.33 -15.26 1.15
C TRP A 156 -1.07 -14.72 0.88
N PHE A 157 -1.29 -14.08 -0.27
CA PHE A 157 -2.57 -13.53 -0.69
C PHE A 157 -3.14 -14.33 -1.85
N ALA A 158 -4.47 -14.31 -1.99
CA ALA A 158 -5.17 -14.80 -3.17
C ALA A 158 -6.28 -13.79 -3.49
N ASP A 159 -6.18 -13.13 -4.65
CA ASP A 159 -7.11 -12.08 -5.03
C ASP A 159 -8.54 -12.63 -5.18
N LEU A 160 -9.50 -11.97 -4.52
CA LEU A 160 -10.91 -12.31 -4.62
C LEU A 160 -11.43 -12.06 -6.03
N ASN A 161 -12.21 -13.01 -6.55
CA ASN A 161 -12.82 -12.89 -7.87
C ASN A 161 -14.31 -12.52 -7.76
N TYR A 162 -14.64 -11.31 -8.23
CA TYR A 162 -16.01 -10.81 -8.28
C TYR A 162 -16.69 -11.00 -9.64
N GLY A 163 -16.00 -11.59 -10.62
CA GLY A 163 -16.51 -11.71 -12.00
C GLY A 163 -16.50 -10.36 -12.73
N ALA A 164 -17.32 -10.22 -13.77
CA ALA A 164 -17.45 -8.98 -14.53
C ALA A 164 -18.14 -7.90 -13.68
N VAL A 165 -17.62 -6.66 -13.71
CA VAL A 165 -18.08 -5.57 -12.83
C VAL A 165 -19.57 -5.29 -12.93
N GLU A 166 -20.14 -5.44 -14.13
CA GLU A 166 -21.55 -5.21 -14.42
C GLU A 166 -22.46 -6.16 -13.62
N THR A 167 -21.93 -7.34 -13.27
CA THR A 167 -22.62 -8.42 -12.55
C THR A 167 -21.98 -8.75 -11.19
N ALA A 168 -21.05 -7.93 -10.70
CA ALA A 168 -20.25 -8.24 -9.51
C ALA A 168 -21.11 -8.58 -8.28
N GLU A 169 -22.24 -7.90 -8.13
CA GLU A 169 -23.22 -8.06 -7.04
C GLU A 169 -23.86 -9.46 -6.99
N GLN A 170 -23.83 -10.18 -8.12
CA GLN A 170 -24.35 -11.54 -8.22
C GLN A 170 -23.33 -12.59 -7.74
N SER A 171 -22.03 -12.23 -7.74
CA SER A 171 -20.96 -13.15 -7.37
C SER A 171 -21.09 -13.58 -5.90
N PRO A 172 -20.73 -14.83 -5.57
CA PRO A 172 -20.74 -15.30 -4.19
C PRO A 172 -19.75 -14.51 -3.32
N ALA A 173 -18.60 -14.10 -3.88
CA ALA A 173 -17.59 -13.31 -3.16
C ALA A 173 -18.12 -11.92 -2.76
N PHE A 174 -18.82 -11.22 -3.65
CA PHE A 174 -19.42 -9.91 -3.32
C PHE A 174 -20.50 -10.04 -2.23
N LYS A 175 -21.37 -11.04 -2.35
CA LYS A 175 -22.41 -11.29 -1.34
C LYS A 175 -21.82 -11.60 0.03
N ALA A 176 -20.76 -12.41 0.08
CA ALA A 176 -20.06 -12.74 1.32
C ALA A 176 -19.44 -11.49 1.96
N ILE A 177 -18.69 -10.67 1.21
CA ILE A 177 -18.04 -9.49 1.80
C ILE A 177 -19.04 -8.39 2.23
N VAL A 178 -20.19 -8.28 1.56
CA VAL A 178 -21.28 -7.41 2.01
C VAL A 178 -21.90 -7.94 3.30
N GLU A 179 -22.10 -9.26 3.41
CA GLU A 179 -22.62 -9.87 4.64
C GLU A 179 -21.64 -9.67 5.81
N ASP A 180 -20.33 -9.83 5.58
CA ASP A 180 -19.31 -9.54 6.59
C ASP A 180 -19.37 -8.09 7.06
N ALA A 181 -19.59 -7.13 6.14
CA ALA A 181 -19.77 -5.73 6.51
C ALA A 181 -21.01 -5.51 7.41
N ARG A 182 -22.10 -6.25 7.19
CA ARG A 182 -23.30 -6.18 8.04
C ARG A 182 -23.04 -6.65 9.45
N ILE A 183 -22.29 -7.74 9.62
CA ILE A 183 -21.89 -8.25 10.94
C ILE A 183 -21.18 -7.16 11.75
N TRP A 184 -20.29 -6.39 11.12
CA TRP A 184 -19.62 -5.28 11.78
C TRP A 184 -20.54 -4.09 12.05
N ILE A 185 -21.44 -3.75 11.14
CA ILE A 185 -22.45 -2.70 11.37
C ILE A 185 -23.33 -3.07 12.58
N ASP A 186 -23.75 -4.33 12.70
CA ASP A 186 -24.53 -4.83 13.84
C ASP A 186 -23.72 -4.79 15.14
N ALA A 187 -22.41 -4.99 15.06
CA ALA A 187 -21.48 -4.78 16.17
C ALA A 187 -21.26 -3.29 16.52
N GLY A 188 -21.82 -2.36 15.74
CA GLY A 188 -21.86 -0.93 16.03
C GLY A 188 -20.76 -0.11 15.37
N ILE A 189 -20.09 -0.59 14.31
CA ILE A 189 -19.12 0.25 13.59
C ILE A 189 -19.83 1.36 12.77
N ASP A 190 -19.17 2.50 12.64
CA ASP A 190 -19.70 3.67 11.90
C ASP A 190 -19.12 3.81 10.48
N GLY A 191 -18.19 2.94 10.09
CA GLY A 191 -17.59 3.01 8.76
C GLY A 191 -16.38 2.12 8.50
N PHE A 192 -15.92 2.15 7.26
CA PHE A 192 -14.84 1.29 6.75
C PHE A 192 -13.74 2.10 6.06
N ARG A 193 -12.47 1.72 6.31
CA ARG A 193 -11.34 2.04 5.43
C ARG A 193 -11.11 0.86 4.51
N LEU A 194 -11.18 1.09 3.21
CA LEU A 194 -10.97 0.07 2.19
C LEU A 194 -9.53 0.11 1.69
N ASP A 195 -8.84 -1.02 1.84
CA ASP A 195 -7.46 -1.23 1.42
C ASP A 195 -7.35 -1.36 -0.10
N ALA A 196 -6.28 -0.82 -0.70
CA ALA A 196 -5.87 -1.12 -2.06
C ALA A 196 -6.98 -1.10 -3.14
N VAL A 197 -7.94 -0.17 -3.05
CA VAL A 197 -9.19 -0.27 -3.84
C VAL A 197 -8.99 -0.14 -5.35
N LYS A 198 -7.82 0.34 -5.78
CA LYS A 198 -7.42 0.44 -7.18
C LYS A 198 -6.92 -0.88 -7.79
N HIS A 199 -6.84 -1.94 -6.98
CA HIS A 199 -6.34 -3.26 -7.39
C HIS A 199 -7.40 -4.37 -7.34
N ILE A 200 -8.66 -4.08 -6.97
CA ILE A 200 -9.75 -5.07 -6.92
C ILE A 200 -9.98 -5.67 -8.32
N TYR A 201 -10.15 -4.80 -9.30
CA TYR A 201 -9.96 -5.09 -10.72
C TYR A 201 -8.56 -4.63 -11.11
N HIS A 202 -7.91 -5.42 -11.96
CA HIS A 202 -6.48 -5.30 -12.24
C HIS A 202 -6.09 -3.93 -12.84
N ASN A 203 -6.93 -3.39 -13.73
CA ASN A 203 -6.68 -2.11 -14.38
C ASN A 203 -7.15 -0.92 -13.53
N GLU A 204 -6.21 -0.25 -12.85
CA GLU A 204 -6.48 0.90 -12.00
C GLU A 204 -7.08 2.11 -12.75
N PHE A 205 -6.88 2.20 -14.07
CA PHE A 205 -7.34 3.31 -14.92
C PHE A 205 -8.70 3.05 -15.59
N SER A 206 -9.24 1.84 -15.44
CA SER A 206 -10.56 1.48 -15.95
C SER A 206 -11.69 2.09 -15.11
N GLY A 207 -12.92 1.99 -15.61
CA GLY A 207 -14.12 2.29 -14.83
C GLY A 207 -14.52 1.20 -13.84
N GLU A 208 -13.87 0.03 -13.86
CA GLU A 208 -14.31 -1.16 -13.11
C GLU A 208 -14.21 -0.94 -11.60
N ASN A 209 -13.07 -0.46 -11.09
CA ASN A 209 -12.92 -0.23 -9.65
C ASN A 209 -13.89 0.84 -9.11
N PRO A 210 -14.02 2.04 -9.70
CA PRO A 210 -15.02 3.01 -9.26
C PRO A 210 -16.47 2.48 -9.30
N GLU A 211 -16.82 1.67 -10.30
CA GLU A 211 -18.16 1.06 -10.39
C GLU A 211 -18.38 0.00 -9.30
N PHE A 212 -17.41 -0.90 -9.10
CA PHE A 212 -17.45 -1.89 -8.03
C PHE A 212 -17.63 -1.24 -6.66
N LEU A 213 -16.83 -0.20 -6.38
CA LEU A 213 -16.88 0.54 -5.12
C LEU A 213 -18.23 1.24 -4.91
N LYS A 214 -18.83 1.77 -5.99
CA LYS A 214 -20.18 2.35 -5.92
C LYS A 214 -21.21 1.31 -5.51
N LYS A 215 -21.16 0.11 -6.12
CA LYS A 215 -22.05 -1.01 -5.82
C LYS A 215 -21.88 -1.46 -4.36
N PHE A 216 -20.64 -1.64 -3.93
CA PHE A 216 -20.33 -2.00 -2.54
C PHE A 216 -20.80 -0.94 -1.54
N TYR A 217 -20.47 0.33 -1.75
CA TYR A 217 -20.92 1.44 -0.89
C TYR A 217 -22.44 1.49 -0.79
N THR A 218 -23.15 1.37 -1.92
CA THR A 218 -24.62 1.40 -1.94
C THR A 218 -25.21 0.25 -1.11
N ALA A 219 -24.75 -0.99 -1.36
CA ALA A 219 -25.25 -2.16 -0.64
C ALA A 219 -25.01 -2.10 0.87
N VAL A 220 -23.86 -1.57 1.29
CA VAL A 220 -23.50 -1.42 2.71
C VAL A 220 -24.24 -0.24 3.35
N ASN A 221 -24.34 0.91 2.66
CA ASN A 221 -25.04 2.09 3.16
C ASN A 221 -26.55 1.83 3.30
N ASP A 222 -27.17 1.14 2.33
CA ASP A 222 -28.59 0.78 2.39
C ASP A 222 -28.92 -0.07 3.63
N TYR A 223 -27.99 -0.94 4.05
CA TYR A 223 -28.13 -1.69 5.30
C TYR A 223 -27.93 -0.79 6.52
N TYR A 224 -26.86 0.01 6.55
CA TYR A 224 -26.56 0.94 7.65
C TYR A 224 -27.73 1.90 7.95
N ARG A 225 -28.33 2.46 6.88
CA ARG A 225 -29.45 3.39 6.93
C ARG A 225 -30.75 2.80 7.47
N GLN A 226 -30.86 1.48 7.64
CA GLN A 226 -32.04 0.86 8.27
C GLN A 226 -32.14 1.20 9.77
N SER A 227 -31.01 1.47 10.43
CA SER A 227 -30.96 1.77 11.87
C SER A 227 -30.30 3.13 12.20
N ARG A 228 -29.86 3.87 11.18
CA ARG A 228 -29.10 5.13 11.31
C ARG A 228 -29.68 6.23 10.43
N ASP A 229 -29.56 7.48 10.88
CA ASP A 229 -30.12 8.67 10.23
C ASP A 229 -29.14 9.41 9.30
N HIS A 230 -27.90 8.93 9.22
CA HIS A 230 -26.81 9.45 8.38
C HIS A 230 -26.17 8.31 7.57
N ASP A 231 -25.43 8.66 6.52
CA ASP A 231 -24.73 7.70 5.67
C ASP A 231 -23.51 7.09 6.38
N ILE A 232 -23.20 5.84 6.06
CA ILE A 232 -22.00 5.16 6.57
C ILE A 232 -20.75 5.86 6.04
N TYR A 233 -19.75 6.03 6.91
CA TYR A 233 -18.47 6.54 6.46
C TYR A 233 -17.69 5.47 5.68
N MET A 234 -17.14 5.81 4.52
CA MET A 234 -16.29 4.90 3.76
C MET A 234 -15.16 5.65 3.06
N VAL A 235 -13.91 5.31 3.43
CA VAL A 235 -12.70 5.90 2.86
C VAL A 235 -11.90 4.88 2.09
N GLY A 236 -11.58 5.16 0.83
CA GLY A 236 -10.76 4.29 -0.01
C GLY A 236 -9.29 4.70 -0.03
N GLU A 237 -8.41 3.71 -0.06
CA GLU A 237 -7.00 3.89 -0.40
C GLU A 237 -6.77 3.73 -1.90
N VAL A 238 -6.53 4.85 -2.57
CA VAL A 238 -5.97 4.88 -3.92
C VAL A 238 -4.59 5.49 -3.79
N PHE A 239 -3.57 4.65 -3.57
CA PHE A 239 -2.19 5.14 -3.35
C PHE A 239 -1.57 5.63 -4.66
N SER A 240 -1.93 6.86 -5.04
CA SER A 240 -1.55 7.54 -6.28
C SER A 240 -1.57 9.07 -6.12
N GLY A 241 -1.19 9.78 -7.18
CA GLY A 241 -1.38 11.23 -7.29
C GLY A 241 -2.85 11.63 -7.37
N TYR A 242 -3.16 12.89 -7.06
CA TYR A 242 -4.53 13.41 -7.01
C TYR A 242 -5.32 13.19 -8.31
N GLU A 243 -4.67 13.19 -9.47
CA GLU A 243 -5.31 12.97 -10.78
C GLU A 243 -5.88 11.55 -10.90
N GLN A 244 -5.14 10.54 -10.44
CA GLN A 244 -5.58 9.15 -10.44
C GLN A 244 -6.58 8.86 -9.31
N VAL A 245 -6.50 9.58 -8.18
CA VAL A 245 -7.47 9.47 -7.09
C VAL A 245 -8.84 10.02 -7.51
N ALA A 246 -8.88 11.14 -8.25
CA ALA A 246 -10.12 11.88 -8.48
C ALA A 246 -11.27 11.05 -9.11
N PRO A 247 -11.06 10.20 -10.12
CA PRO A 247 -12.11 9.35 -10.69
C PRO A 247 -12.79 8.41 -9.69
N TYR A 248 -12.09 8.00 -8.63
CA TYR A 248 -12.63 7.07 -7.63
C TYR A 248 -13.70 7.70 -6.73
N TYR A 249 -13.84 9.03 -6.71
CA TYR A 249 -14.96 9.70 -6.04
C TYR A 249 -16.32 9.36 -6.67
N LYS A 250 -16.36 8.82 -7.91
CA LYS A 250 -17.58 8.22 -8.48
C LYS A 250 -18.08 7.01 -7.67
N GLY A 251 -17.16 6.30 -7.00
CA GLY A 251 -17.43 5.12 -6.19
C GLY A 251 -17.64 5.43 -4.71
N LEU A 252 -16.73 6.20 -4.10
CA LEU A 252 -16.69 6.42 -2.65
C LEU A 252 -16.85 7.88 -2.23
N PRO A 253 -17.42 8.15 -1.03
CA PRO A 253 -17.52 9.51 -0.50
C PRO A 253 -16.17 10.07 -0.06
N ALA A 254 -15.30 9.24 0.54
CA ALA A 254 -14.01 9.68 1.04
C ALA A 254 -12.85 8.94 0.37
N LEU A 255 -11.75 9.66 0.13
CA LEU A 255 -10.49 9.10 -0.36
C LEU A 255 -9.30 9.77 0.32
N PHE A 256 -8.25 9.00 0.61
CA PHE A 256 -7.00 9.55 1.13
C PHE A 256 -6.32 10.47 0.11
N GLU A 257 -5.86 11.62 0.57
CA GLU A 257 -5.16 12.60 -0.26
C GLU A 257 -3.64 12.50 -0.07
N PHE A 258 -3.02 11.50 -0.70
CA PHE A 258 -1.55 11.33 -0.65
C PHE A 258 -0.78 12.54 -1.18
N SER A 259 -1.33 13.20 -2.21
CA SER A 259 -0.74 14.43 -2.77
C SER A 259 -0.65 15.58 -1.76
N PHE A 260 -1.51 15.62 -0.73
CA PHE A 260 -1.37 16.59 0.36
C PHE A 260 -0.06 16.39 1.10
N TRP A 261 0.22 15.15 1.53
CA TRP A 261 1.47 14.84 2.23
C TRP A 261 2.68 15.08 1.34
N HIS A 262 2.68 14.57 0.11
CA HIS A 262 3.82 14.74 -0.80
C HIS A 262 4.14 16.21 -1.06
N ARG A 263 3.10 17.04 -1.26
CA ARG A 263 3.28 18.48 -1.48
C ARG A 263 3.73 19.19 -0.22
N LEU A 264 3.18 18.84 0.94
CA LEU A 264 3.57 19.42 2.23
C LEU A 264 5.00 19.05 2.63
N GLN A 265 5.40 17.80 2.43
CA GLN A 265 6.77 17.33 2.63
C GLN A 265 7.74 18.15 1.79
N TRP A 266 7.50 18.23 0.48
CA TRP A 266 8.32 19.03 -0.43
C TRP A 266 8.38 20.50 0.01
N ALA A 267 7.23 21.11 0.36
CA ALA A 267 7.15 22.50 0.80
C ALA A 267 8.01 22.77 2.05
N LEU A 268 7.98 21.85 3.03
CA LEU A 268 8.78 21.94 4.25
C LEU A 268 10.27 21.66 4.00
N GLU A 269 10.62 20.75 3.11
CA GLU A 269 12.01 20.47 2.71
C GLU A 269 12.64 21.68 2.00
N GLN A 270 11.92 22.21 1.02
CA GLN A 270 12.34 23.35 0.19
C GLN A 270 12.08 24.71 0.85
N ASN A 271 11.45 24.74 2.03
CA ASN A 271 11.08 25.97 2.74
C ASN A 271 10.25 26.92 1.87
N THR A 272 9.35 26.36 1.05
CA THR A 272 8.53 27.05 0.05
C THR A 272 7.06 26.78 0.31
N GLY A 273 6.35 27.77 0.84
CA GLY A 273 4.93 27.69 1.24
C GLY A 273 3.95 28.33 0.26
N CYS A 274 4.40 29.23 -0.61
CA CYS A 274 3.51 30.06 -1.44
C CYS A 274 2.65 29.27 -2.44
N TYR A 275 3.03 28.05 -2.79
CA TYR A 275 2.28 27.18 -3.71
C TYR A 275 1.22 26.30 -3.02
N LEU A 276 1.29 26.13 -1.69
CA LEU A 276 0.42 25.17 -0.98
C LEU A 276 -1.07 25.44 -1.22
N ALA A 277 -1.48 26.70 -1.15
CA ALA A 277 -2.88 27.06 -1.33
C ALA A 277 -3.38 26.76 -2.75
N LYS A 278 -2.61 27.17 -3.76
CA LYS A 278 -2.88 26.90 -5.17
C LYS A 278 -2.99 25.41 -5.48
N ASP A 279 -2.05 24.61 -4.98
CA ASP A 279 -2.02 23.17 -5.22
C ASP A 279 -3.23 22.48 -4.58
N ILE A 280 -3.52 22.79 -3.31
CA ILE A 280 -4.70 22.28 -2.60
C ILE A 280 -6.00 22.61 -3.35
N LEU A 281 -6.15 23.85 -3.82
CA LEU A 281 -7.32 24.28 -4.58
C LEU A 281 -7.41 23.58 -5.95
N THR A 282 -6.27 23.30 -6.58
CA THR A 282 -6.21 22.53 -7.84
C THR A 282 -6.79 21.13 -7.63
N TYR A 283 -6.41 20.45 -6.54
CA TYR A 283 -6.90 19.11 -6.22
C TYR A 283 -8.41 19.12 -5.97
N GLN A 284 -8.88 20.06 -5.14
CA GLN A 284 -10.31 20.23 -4.83
C GLN A 284 -11.17 20.51 -6.07
N ASN A 285 -10.69 21.37 -6.97
CA ASN A 285 -11.38 21.67 -8.22
C ASN A 285 -11.51 20.44 -9.13
N LEU A 286 -10.54 19.53 -9.10
CA LEU A 286 -10.64 18.27 -9.82
C LEU A 286 -11.63 17.32 -9.15
N TYR A 287 -11.56 17.15 -7.83
CA TYR A 287 -12.45 16.25 -7.08
C TYR A 287 -13.93 16.63 -7.25
N LYS A 288 -14.22 17.94 -7.23
CA LYS A 288 -15.57 18.49 -7.42
C LYS A 288 -16.20 18.11 -8.77
N GLN A 289 -15.41 17.77 -9.79
CA GLN A 289 -15.93 17.33 -11.09
C GLN A 289 -16.49 15.90 -11.03
N TYR A 290 -16.10 15.10 -10.04
CA TYR A 290 -16.52 13.72 -9.88
C TYR A 290 -17.60 13.54 -8.82
N ARG A 291 -17.54 14.31 -7.73
CA ARG A 291 -18.52 14.31 -6.63
C ARG A 291 -18.53 15.70 -6.00
N THR A 292 -19.70 16.31 -5.75
CA THR A 292 -19.76 17.68 -5.20
C THR A 292 -19.53 17.74 -3.69
N ASP A 293 -19.84 16.66 -3.01
CA ASP A 293 -19.73 16.41 -1.57
C ASP A 293 -18.54 15.49 -1.23
N TYR A 294 -17.47 15.55 -2.03
CA TYR A 294 -16.27 14.75 -1.81
C TYR A 294 -15.68 15.00 -0.41
N ILE A 295 -15.23 13.93 0.25
CA ILE A 295 -14.54 13.99 1.54
C ILE A 295 -13.05 13.76 1.30
N ARG A 296 -12.28 14.82 1.52
CA ARG A 296 -10.84 14.82 1.31
C ARG A 296 -10.13 14.40 2.60
N ALA A 297 -9.70 13.15 2.69
CA ALA A 297 -9.00 12.64 3.87
C ALA A 297 -7.52 13.04 3.83
N THR A 298 -7.19 14.22 4.37
CA THR A 298 -5.81 14.72 4.44
C THR A 298 -4.99 13.93 5.45
N LYS A 299 -3.68 13.80 5.22
CA LYS A 299 -2.77 13.00 6.06
C LYS A 299 -1.35 13.57 6.05
N LEU A 300 -0.53 13.21 7.03
CA LEU A 300 0.94 13.24 6.89
C LEU A 300 1.39 11.87 6.34
N SER A 301 2.38 11.22 6.95
CA SER A 301 2.71 9.81 6.70
C SER A 301 1.65 8.87 7.28
N ASN A 302 1.52 7.65 6.75
CA ASN A 302 0.75 6.56 7.35
C ASN A 302 1.65 5.34 7.69
N HIS A 303 1.02 4.18 7.91
CA HIS A 303 1.69 2.92 8.21
C HIS A 303 2.48 2.28 7.07
N ASP A 304 2.39 2.81 5.85
CA ASP A 304 3.04 2.31 4.63
C ASP A 304 4.05 3.30 4.04
N GLU A 305 4.32 4.39 4.74
CA GLU A 305 5.34 5.38 4.41
C GLU A 305 6.38 5.46 5.54
N ASN A 306 7.54 6.06 5.25
CA ASN A 306 8.44 6.48 6.33
C ASN A 306 7.69 7.44 7.28
N ARG A 307 8.07 7.46 8.55
CA ARG A 307 7.48 8.40 9.51
C ARG A 307 7.73 9.83 9.05
N ALA A 308 6.70 10.69 9.10
CA ALA A 308 6.77 12.08 8.64
C ALA A 308 7.98 12.85 9.19
N ARG A 309 8.33 12.68 10.48
CA ARG A 309 9.52 13.32 11.05
C ARG A 309 10.83 12.80 10.43
N SER A 310 10.92 11.52 10.08
CA SER A 310 12.10 10.97 9.39
C SER A 310 12.27 11.59 8.01
N ASP A 311 11.20 11.67 7.22
CA ASP A 311 11.23 12.33 5.90
C ASP A 311 11.55 13.83 6.01
N LEU A 312 11.12 14.48 7.10
CA LEU A 312 11.48 15.87 7.41
C LEU A 312 12.88 16.03 8.05
N GLY A 313 13.76 15.03 7.89
CA GLY A 313 15.16 15.07 8.34
C GLY A 313 15.33 15.06 9.85
N GLY A 314 14.37 14.48 10.60
CA GLY A 314 14.39 14.44 12.06
C GLY A 314 13.95 15.74 12.76
N SER A 315 13.61 16.78 11.99
CA SER A 315 13.37 18.14 12.51
C SER A 315 12.09 18.26 13.34
N LEU A 316 12.23 18.58 14.63
CA LEU A 316 11.09 18.87 15.50
C LEU A 316 10.31 20.12 15.07
N ALA A 317 11.00 21.15 14.56
CA ALA A 317 10.32 22.37 14.10
C ALA A 317 9.41 22.08 12.91
N LYS A 318 9.90 21.35 11.90
CA LYS A 318 9.10 20.94 10.75
C LYS A 318 7.99 19.97 11.14
N THR A 319 8.24 19.07 12.10
CA THR A 319 7.22 18.14 12.62
C THR A 319 6.03 18.89 13.24
N LYS A 320 6.30 19.88 14.09
CA LYS A 320 5.25 20.72 14.69
C LYS A 320 4.50 21.52 13.63
N GLN A 321 5.23 22.05 12.64
CA GLN A 321 4.61 22.81 11.56
C GLN A 321 3.74 21.95 10.64
N ALA A 322 4.16 20.70 10.33
CA ALA A 322 3.38 19.75 9.55
C ALA A 322 2.03 19.45 10.23
N GLY A 323 2.05 19.17 11.54
CA GLY A 323 0.82 18.97 12.33
C GLY A 323 -0.07 20.22 12.39
N ALA A 324 0.53 21.40 12.53
CA ALA A 324 -0.20 22.66 12.47
C ALA A 324 -0.91 22.85 11.12
N ILE A 325 -0.21 22.64 10.01
CA ILE A 325 -0.76 22.77 8.64
C ILE A 325 -1.84 21.70 8.38
N LEU A 326 -1.64 20.45 8.79
CA LEU A 326 -2.65 19.40 8.68
C LEU A 326 -3.97 19.83 9.33
N LEU A 327 -3.89 20.40 10.53
CA LEU A 327 -5.06 20.76 11.34
C LEU A 327 -5.68 22.12 10.98
N THR A 328 -5.03 22.94 10.15
CA THR A 328 -5.55 24.22 9.64
C THR A 328 -5.83 24.22 8.14
N ALA A 329 -5.59 23.11 7.44
CA ALA A 329 -6.00 22.90 6.06
C ALA A 329 -7.48 22.44 5.97
N PRO A 330 -8.18 22.68 4.85
CA PRO A 330 -9.52 22.13 4.62
C PRO A 330 -9.48 20.62 4.40
N GLY A 331 -10.56 19.92 4.77
CA GLY A 331 -10.72 18.48 4.61
C GLY A 331 -10.98 17.75 5.93
N SER A 332 -10.77 16.44 5.95
CA SER A 332 -10.89 15.57 7.12
C SER A 332 -9.51 15.02 7.48
N PRO A 333 -8.78 15.65 8.42
CA PRO A 333 -7.42 15.24 8.74
C PRO A 333 -7.37 13.90 9.48
N TYR A 334 -6.52 13.00 9.00
CA TYR A 334 -6.13 11.76 9.66
C TYR A 334 -4.79 11.93 10.35
N VAL A 335 -4.74 11.53 11.62
CA VAL A 335 -3.54 11.52 12.46
C VAL A 335 -3.14 10.06 12.69
N TYR A 336 -1.99 9.65 12.15
CA TYR A 336 -1.39 8.35 12.35
C TYR A 336 -0.67 8.28 13.70
N TYR A 337 -1.04 7.30 14.54
CA TYR A 337 -0.60 7.22 15.93
C TYR A 337 0.93 7.35 16.08
N GLY A 338 1.37 8.17 17.03
CA GLY A 338 2.77 8.49 17.26
C GLY A 338 3.30 9.68 16.44
N GLU A 339 2.58 10.17 15.42
CA GLU A 339 2.96 11.44 14.76
C GLU A 339 2.86 12.63 15.72
N GLU A 340 1.88 12.60 16.63
CA GLU A 340 1.68 13.58 17.68
C GLU A 340 2.79 13.53 18.74
N MET A 341 3.52 12.42 18.79
CA MET A 341 4.71 12.25 19.62
C MET A 341 6.00 12.58 18.85
N GLY A 342 5.91 12.83 17.55
CA GLY A 342 7.06 13.06 16.68
C GLY A 342 7.89 11.79 16.48
N TYR A 343 7.23 10.65 16.24
CA TYR A 343 7.90 9.38 15.93
C TYR A 343 8.79 9.46 14.69
N ILE A 344 9.92 8.74 14.74
CA ILE A 344 10.83 8.51 13.62
C ILE A 344 10.84 7.01 13.28
N GLY A 345 11.19 6.68 12.04
CA GLY A 345 11.27 5.32 11.52
C GLY A 345 11.22 5.30 9.99
N THR A 346 11.91 4.36 9.36
CA THR A 346 11.89 4.15 7.90
C THR A 346 11.57 2.71 7.56
N LYS A 347 11.03 2.49 6.35
CA LYS A 347 10.69 1.16 5.83
C LYS A 347 11.88 0.40 5.25
N THR A 348 13.09 0.97 5.33
CA THR A 348 14.32 0.38 4.74
C THR A 348 14.60 -1.04 5.24
N ARG A 349 14.24 -1.33 6.50
CA ARG A 349 14.45 -2.66 7.11
C ARG A 349 13.18 -3.51 7.10
N SER A 350 12.07 -2.92 7.53
CA SER A 350 10.77 -3.58 7.70
C SER A 350 9.71 -2.50 7.98
N ASP A 351 8.46 -2.79 7.65
CA ASP A 351 7.31 -1.95 8.00
C ASP A 351 7.14 -1.79 9.52
N LEU A 352 7.62 -2.76 10.31
CA LEU A 352 7.49 -2.72 11.77
C LEU A 352 8.20 -1.50 12.40
N TYR A 353 9.25 -0.97 11.76
CA TYR A 353 9.93 0.24 12.23
C TYR A 353 9.07 1.51 12.11
N VAL A 354 8.13 1.57 11.16
CA VAL A 354 7.16 2.68 11.06
C VAL A 354 5.86 2.39 11.84
N ARG A 355 5.73 1.17 12.37
CA ARG A 355 4.61 0.68 13.20
C ARG A 355 5.04 0.40 14.65
N SER A 356 6.07 1.09 15.14
CA SER A 356 6.59 0.91 16.52
C SER A 356 5.51 1.08 17.61
N PRO A 357 5.62 0.42 18.78
CA PRO A 357 4.72 0.60 19.92
C PRO A 357 4.46 2.06 20.30
N MET A 358 3.26 2.35 20.80
CA MET A 358 2.95 3.66 21.40
C MET A 358 3.57 3.74 22.81
N TYR A 359 4.41 4.75 23.05
CA TYR A 359 5.08 4.97 24.33
C TYR A 359 4.19 5.82 25.24
N TRP A 360 3.25 5.18 25.91
CA TRP A 360 2.36 5.84 26.87
C TRP A 360 3.13 6.40 28.07
N GLY A 361 4.13 5.66 28.54
CA GLY A 361 4.85 5.95 29.78
C GLY A 361 4.29 5.18 30.99
N ASP A 362 3.42 4.21 30.73
CA ASP A 362 2.82 3.30 31.70
C ASP A 362 2.71 1.87 31.12
N SER A 363 1.95 1.02 31.82
CA SER A 363 1.75 -0.40 31.50
C SER A 363 1.00 -0.68 30.19
N TYR A 364 0.44 0.33 29.52
CA TYR A 364 -0.24 0.15 28.22
C TYR A 364 0.74 0.12 27.04
N THR A 365 2.03 0.42 27.26
CA THR A 365 3.06 0.33 26.22
C THR A 365 3.23 -1.12 25.77
N THR A 366 2.92 -1.42 24.51
CA THR A 366 2.95 -2.78 23.97
C THR A 366 4.37 -3.26 23.66
N SER A 367 4.59 -4.58 23.66
CA SER A 367 5.79 -5.22 23.13
C SER A 367 5.37 -6.39 22.23
N TYR A 368 5.09 -6.08 20.96
CA TYR A 368 4.50 -7.05 20.02
C TYR A 368 5.51 -7.55 18.97
N THR A 369 6.68 -6.92 18.87
CA THR A 369 7.75 -7.27 17.91
C THR A 369 9.12 -6.93 18.50
N SER A 370 10.15 -7.66 18.05
CA SER A 370 11.56 -7.33 18.31
C SER A 370 12.13 -6.33 17.31
N GLU A 371 11.44 -6.05 16.20
CA GLU A 371 11.87 -5.10 15.16
C GLU A 371 11.55 -3.64 15.53
N ILE A 372 12.12 -3.19 16.65
CA ILE A 372 11.99 -1.82 17.15
C ILE A 372 13.34 -1.13 17.16
N ASP A 373 13.34 0.19 16.98
CA ASP A 373 14.54 0.99 17.23
C ASP A 373 14.70 1.21 18.74
N PRO A 374 15.75 0.68 19.38
CA PRO A 374 15.94 0.79 20.82
C PRO A 374 16.12 2.24 21.29
N ALA A 375 16.53 3.16 20.41
CA ALA A 375 16.72 4.57 20.74
C ALA A 375 15.42 5.39 20.61
N LEU A 376 14.35 4.83 20.05
CA LEU A 376 13.13 5.59 19.73
C LEU A 376 12.48 6.17 20.99
N SER A 377 12.31 5.36 22.04
CA SER A 377 11.68 5.79 23.29
C SER A 377 12.42 6.96 23.96
N GLN A 378 13.76 6.95 23.92
CA GLN A 378 14.58 8.06 24.42
C GLN A 378 14.48 9.29 23.52
N THR A 379 14.38 9.10 22.20
CA THR A 379 14.32 10.18 21.21
C THR A 379 13.00 10.95 21.24
N VAL A 380 11.88 10.26 21.52
CA VAL A 380 10.54 10.85 21.47
C VAL A 380 9.92 11.05 22.85
N GLY A 381 10.48 10.42 23.89
CA GLY A 381 9.89 10.38 25.22
C GLY A 381 8.59 9.56 25.24
N THR A 382 7.75 9.84 26.23
CA THR A 382 6.44 9.18 26.42
C THR A 382 5.30 10.19 26.44
N VAL A 383 4.06 9.72 26.27
CA VAL A 383 2.86 10.58 26.33
C VAL A 383 2.83 11.36 27.64
N LEU A 384 3.13 10.71 28.77
CA LEU A 384 3.21 11.39 30.07
C LEU A 384 4.24 12.51 30.09
N THR A 385 5.44 12.30 29.55
CA THR A 385 6.48 13.34 29.51
C THR A 385 6.12 14.49 28.56
N GLN A 386 5.57 14.19 27.38
CA GLN A 386 5.19 15.24 26.43
C GLN A 386 3.94 16.00 26.88
N GLN A 387 3.06 15.39 27.66
CA GLN A 387 1.92 16.06 28.25
C GLN A 387 2.34 17.18 29.20
N ALA A 388 3.40 16.96 30.00
CA ALA A 388 3.94 17.95 30.92
C ALA A 388 4.70 19.09 30.21
N ASP A 389 5.35 18.81 29.06
CA ASP A 389 6.04 19.81 28.26
C ASP A 389 5.07 20.60 27.36
N THR A 390 4.76 21.84 27.75
CA THR A 390 3.89 22.74 26.97
C THR A 390 4.38 23.02 25.55
N ALA A 391 5.68 22.84 25.27
CA ALA A 391 6.26 23.03 23.95
C ALA A 391 6.33 21.73 23.14
N SER A 392 5.87 20.59 23.66
CA SER A 392 5.96 19.29 23.01
C SER A 392 5.19 19.21 21.69
N VAL A 393 5.52 18.21 20.86
CA VAL A 393 4.74 17.93 19.64
C VAL A 393 3.30 17.61 20.02
N LEU A 394 3.10 16.81 21.08
CA LEU A 394 1.77 16.42 21.55
C LEU A 394 0.89 17.63 21.88
N ASN A 395 1.44 18.62 22.58
CA ASN A 395 0.70 19.82 22.94
C ASN A 395 0.43 20.74 21.75
N VAL A 396 1.25 20.69 20.68
CA VAL A 396 0.90 21.33 19.40
C VAL A 396 -0.34 20.67 18.79
N TYR A 397 -0.36 19.34 18.65
CA TYR A 397 -1.52 18.62 18.12
C TYR A 397 -2.78 18.89 18.94
N ARG A 398 -2.69 18.86 20.27
CA ARG A 398 -3.82 19.19 21.17
C ARG A 398 -4.32 20.63 20.99
N LYS A 399 -3.43 21.60 20.88
CA LYS A 399 -3.79 23.02 20.71
C LYS A 399 -4.50 23.26 19.37
N PHE A 400 -3.95 22.71 18.28
CA PHE A 400 -4.50 22.91 16.94
C PHE A 400 -5.76 22.09 16.69
N SER A 401 -5.87 20.86 17.21
CA SER A 401 -7.11 20.07 17.15
C SER A 401 -8.24 20.73 17.95
N ARG A 402 -7.93 21.29 19.14
CA ARG A 402 -8.91 22.08 19.90
C ARG A 402 -9.39 23.29 19.11
N ALA A 403 -8.48 24.02 18.46
CA ALA A 403 -8.87 25.15 17.60
C ALA A 403 -9.78 24.68 16.47
N ARG A 404 -9.41 23.60 15.77
CA ARG A 404 -10.23 23.02 14.69
C ARG A 404 -11.63 22.65 15.17
N ASN A 405 -11.75 22.04 16.34
CA ASN A 405 -13.04 21.64 16.93
C ASN A 405 -13.84 22.82 17.52
N THR A 406 -13.23 24.00 17.68
CA THR A 406 -13.89 25.19 18.25
C THR A 406 -14.47 26.08 17.16
N TYR A 407 -13.76 26.28 16.05
CA TYR A 407 -14.12 27.24 15.01
C TYR A 407 -14.70 26.52 13.78
N PRO A 408 -15.99 26.71 13.43
CA PRO A 408 -16.62 26.15 12.24
C PRO A 408 -15.84 26.38 10.93
N ALA A 409 -15.21 27.54 10.77
CA ALA A 409 -14.36 27.83 9.62
C ALA A 409 -13.17 26.86 9.51
N LEU A 410 -12.56 26.44 10.63
CA LEU A 410 -11.50 25.42 10.64
C LEU A 410 -12.05 24.00 10.50
N ALA A 411 -13.18 23.70 11.15
CA ALA A 411 -13.76 22.36 11.18
C ALA A 411 -14.18 21.88 9.78
N SER A 412 -14.90 22.72 9.04
CA SER A 412 -15.54 22.36 7.77
C SER A 412 -15.65 23.54 6.80
N GLY A 413 -14.85 24.59 6.98
CA GLY A 413 -14.91 25.78 6.12
C GLY A 413 -14.31 25.57 4.74
N THR A 414 -14.75 26.40 3.80
CA THR A 414 -14.24 26.44 2.43
C THR A 414 -12.96 27.28 2.38
N MET A 415 -11.95 26.75 1.71
CA MET A 415 -10.67 27.43 1.51
C MET A 415 -10.71 28.40 0.32
N THR A 416 -10.09 29.56 0.48
CA THR A 416 -9.78 30.46 -0.64
C THR A 416 -8.36 31.00 -0.53
N GLU A 417 -7.77 31.34 -1.67
CA GLU A 417 -6.40 31.86 -1.74
C GLU A 417 -6.31 33.30 -1.18
N HIS A 418 -5.19 33.63 -0.55
CA HIS A 418 -4.91 35.01 -0.14
C HIS A 418 -4.59 35.89 -1.37
N PRO A 419 -5.15 37.11 -1.49
CA PRO A 419 -4.99 37.93 -2.70
C PRO A 419 -3.54 38.38 -2.97
N LEU A 420 -2.74 38.55 -1.91
CA LEU A 420 -1.34 39.04 -2.01
C LEU A 420 -0.28 37.97 -1.74
N TYR A 421 -0.62 36.92 -1.01
CA TYR A 421 0.34 35.95 -0.45
C TYR A 421 0.00 34.57 -1.00
N ASN A 422 0.23 34.44 -2.30
CA ASN A 422 -0.05 33.29 -3.13
C ASN A 422 1.18 32.93 -3.97
N ASP A 423 1.04 32.06 -4.96
CA ASP A 423 2.12 31.60 -5.84
C ASP A 423 2.87 32.76 -6.54
N LYS A 424 2.19 33.88 -6.81
CA LYS A 424 2.79 35.10 -7.40
C LYS A 424 3.69 35.85 -6.43
N ALA A 425 3.61 35.58 -5.13
CA ALA A 425 4.51 36.11 -4.12
C ALA A 425 5.84 35.34 -4.02
N SER A 426 6.06 34.30 -4.85
CA SER A 426 7.28 33.47 -4.83
C SER A 426 8.60 34.25 -4.91
N ALA A 427 8.65 35.42 -5.56
CA ALA A 427 9.85 36.24 -5.63
C ALA A 427 10.14 37.05 -4.34
N THR A 428 9.15 37.25 -3.47
CA THR A 428 9.27 38.12 -2.27
C THR A 428 9.07 37.37 -0.96
N HIS A 429 8.14 36.42 -0.93
CA HIS A 429 7.79 35.63 0.25
C HIS A 429 7.57 34.15 -0.11
N PRO A 430 8.54 33.45 -0.74
CA PRO A 430 8.37 32.06 -1.16
C PRO A 430 8.01 31.12 -0.01
N GLN A 431 8.51 31.41 1.19
CA GLN A 431 8.28 30.63 2.41
C GLN A 431 6.90 30.80 3.07
N LEU A 432 6.14 31.85 2.71
CA LEU A 432 4.86 32.14 3.35
C LEU A 432 3.74 31.34 2.67
N ALA A 433 3.06 30.50 3.44
CA ALA A 433 1.79 29.91 3.03
C ALA A 433 0.65 30.68 3.70
N ALA A 434 -0.31 31.15 2.91
CA ALA A 434 -1.46 31.92 3.38
C ALA A 434 -2.75 31.52 2.66
N TRP A 435 -3.84 31.40 3.41
CA TRP A 435 -5.18 31.18 2.86
C TRP A 435 -6.26 31.63 3.84
N TYR A 436 -7.49 31.73 3.35
CA TYR A 436 -8.66 31.90 4.19
C TYR A 436 -9.43 30.59 4.35
N LEU A 437 -10.14 30.49 5.46
CA LEU A 437 -11.19 29.51 5.66
C LEU A 437 -12.48 30.22 6.06
N THR A 438 -13.60 29.88 5.42
CA THR A 438 -14.91 30.49 5.69
C THR A 438 -15.95 29.41 5.96
N GLY A 439 -16.65 29.50 7.09
CA GLY A 439 -17.67 28.52 7.49
C GLY A 439 -18.38 28.93 8.79
N GLY A 440 -19.64 28.54 8.95
CA GLY A 440 -20.42 28.82 10.17
C GLY A 440 -20.60 30.32 10.49
N GLY A 441 -20.58 31.19 9.48
CA GLY A 441 -20.65 32.64 9.66
C GLY A 441 -19.31 33.30 10.02
N GLU A 442 -18.23 32.54 10.13
CA GLU A 442 -16.89 33.04 10.45
C GLU A 442 -15.98 33.01 9.22
N LYS A 443 -15.07 33.98 9.15
CA LYS A 443 -13.94 33.98 8.21
C LYS A 443 -12.64 34.07 9.00
N MET A 444 -11.69 33.21 8.67
CA MET A 444 -10.39 33.14 9.32
C MET A 444 -9.28 33.23 8.29
N ILE A 445 -8.14 33.80 8.67
CA ILE A 445 -6.90 33.76 7.89
C ILE A 445 -5.91 32.83 8.57
N VAL A 446 -5.28 31.97 7.77
CA VAL A 446 -4.27 31.00 8.20
C VAL A 446 -2.95 31.40 7.58
N LEU A 447 -1.89 31.48 8.40
CA LEU A 447 -0.56 31.92 8.01
C LEU A 447 0.50 30.96 8.55
N HIS A 448 1.42 30.52 7.69
CA HIS A 448 2.56 29.68 8.06
C HIS A 448 3.85 30.21 7.44
N ASN A 449 4.90 30.38 8.24
CA ASN A 449 6.25 30.64 7.74
C ASN A 449 7.02 29.33 7.63
N LEU A 450 7.15 28.73 6.45
CA LEU A 450 7.90 27.47 6.23
C LEU A 450 9.42 27.71 6.14
N GLY A 451 9.86 28.95 6.33
CA GLY A 451 11.24 29.38 6.24
C GLY A 451 12.08 29.02 7.47
N LYS A 452 13.39 28.91 7.24
CA LYS A 452 14.41 28.81 8.29
C LYS A 452 14.69 30.14 9.00
N GLU A 453 14.22 31.23 8.42
CA GLU A 453 14.46 32.60 8.90
C GLU A 453 13.16 33.28 9.29
N GLN A 454 13.29 34.32 10.12
CA GLN A 454 12.17 35.21 10.44
C GLN A 454 11.78 36.02 9.20
N ILE A 455 10.48 36.22 9.01
CA ILE A 455 9.93 36.98 7.88
C ILE A 455 9.16 38.19 8.38
N THR A 456 9.14 39.26 7.59
CA THR A 456 8.36 40.48 7.85
C THR A 456 7.55 40.83 6.62
N PHE A 457 6.26 41.13 6.80
CA PHE A 457 5.34 41.45 5.71
C PHE A 457 4.16 42.29 6.20
N SER A 458 3.40 42.92 5.29
CA SER A 458 2.26 43.78 5.63
C SER A 458 0.94 43.09 5.37
N LEU A 459 0.00 43.15 6.33
CA LEU A 459 -1.30 42.49 6.23
C LEU A 459 -2.42 43.51 6.42
N ASN A 460 -3.30 43.61 5.43
CA ASN A 460 -4.40 44.59 5.43
C ASN A 460 -5.73 43.99 5.89
N ASP A 461 -5.74 42.69 6.20
CA ASP A 461 -6.92 42.00 6.70
C ASP A 461 -7.42 42.60 8.04
N PRO A 462 -8.74 42.67 8.25
CA PRO A 462 -9.32 43.20 9.46
C PRO A 462 -9.22 42.17 10.61
N LEU A 463 -8.01 41.95 11.10
CA LEU A 463 -7.74 40.98 12.17
C LEU A 463 -8.53 41.32 13.44
N ASP A 464 -9.08 40.29 14.08
CA ASP A 464 -9.75 40.36 15.37
C ASP A 464 -8.92 39.67 16.47
N LYS A 465 -8.91 38.33 16.50
CA LYS A 465 -8.27 37.54 17.56
C LYS A 465 -7.36 36.45 16.99
N ALA A 466 -6.20 36.24 17.61
CA ALA A 466 -5.38 35.07 17.36
C ALA A 466 -6.05 33.83 17.98
N ALA A 467 -6.58 32.95 17.13
CA ALA A 467 -7.27 31.72 17.53
C ALA A 467 -6.29 30.63 18.00
N VAL A 468 -5.16 30.47 17.29
CA VAL A 468 -4.11 29.52 17.63
C VAL A 468 -2.76 29.96 17.05
N THR A 469 -1.66 29.61 17.72
CA THR A 469 -0.29 29.97 17.33
C THR A 469 0.68 28.79 17.52
N LEU A 470 1.72 28.74 16.69
CA LEU A 470 2.93 27.94 16.85
C LEU A 470 4.13 28.88 16.75
N GLY A 471 5.04 28.85 17.71
CA GLY A 471 6.16 29.80 17.76
C GLY A 471 5.71 31.25 18.03
N ASN A 472 6.61 32.21 17.81
CA ASN A 472 6.30 33.62 18.04
C ASN A 472 5.83 34.29 16.74
N VAL A 473 4.74 35.04 16.87
CA VAL A 473 4.23 35.94 15.84
C VAL A 473 4.00 37.30 16.47
N TYR A 474 4.63 38.32 15.91
CA TYR A 474 4.54 39.70 16.35
C TYR A 474 3.72 40.51 15.36
N MET A 475 2.92 41.42 15.89
CA MET A 475 2.02 42.26 15.12
C MET A 475 2.17 43.70 15.60
N GLN A 476 2.45 44.61 14.67
CA GLN A 476 2.48 46.05 14.91
C GLN A 476 1.41 46.71 14.05
N LYS A 477 0.47 47.41 14.68
CA LYS A 477 -0.56 48.17 13.95
C LYS A 477 0.07 49.35 13.22
N GLU A 478 -0.25 49.51 11.95
CA GLU A 478 0.17 50.64 11.12
C GLU A 478 -1.03 51.51 10.70
N LYS A 479 -0.81 52.56 9.90
CA LYS A 479 -1.90 53.42 9.40
C LYS A 479 -2.89 52.62 8.56
N GLU A 480 -2.38 51.71 7.73
CA GLU A 480 -3.13 50.80 6.88
C GLU A 480 -2.71 49.37 7.26
N GLY A 481 -3.57 48.65 7.98
CA GLY A 481 -3.31 47.26 8.37
C GLY A 481 -2.27 47.06 9.46
N TYR A 482 -1.46 46.01 9.30
CA TYR A 482 -0.52 45.51 10.28
C TYR A 482 0.81 45.14 9.64
N LYS A 483 1.92 45.47 10.30
CA LYS A 483 3.22 44.88 10.03
C LYS A 483 3.38 43.60 10.86
N MET A 484 3.49 42.48 10.16
CA MET A 484 3.63 41.15 10.74
C MET A 484 5.09 40.75 10.76
N LYS A 485 5.49 40.05 11.82
CA LYS A 485 6.80 39.41 11.93
C LYS A 485 6.62 38.00 12.45
N MET A 486 7.07 37.01 11.69
CA MET A 486 6.86 35.59 11.99
C MET A 486 8.21 34.88 12.09
N ASP A 487 8.50 34.26 13.22
CA ASP A 487 9.72 33.47 13.41
C ASP A 487 9.77 32.28 12.45
N ALA A 488 10.95 31.68 12.29
CA ALA A 488 11.14 30.46 11.50
C ALA A 488 10.16 29.36 11.96
N TYR A 489 9.54 28.67 11.00
CA TYR A 489 8.57 27.59 11.25
C TYR A 489 7.39 27.97 12.17
N SER A 490 7.07 29.26 12.30
CA SER A 490 5.92 29.73 13.08
C SER A 490 4.61 29.66 12.29
N SER A 491 3.49 29.68 13.00
CA SER A 491 2.14 29.66 12.41
C SER A 491 1.17 30.44 13.27
N VAL A 492 0.15 31.02 12.64
CA VAL A 492 -0.96 31.69 13.32
C VAL A 492 -2.24 31.56 12.53
N VAL A 493 -3.36 31.44 13.24
CA VAL A 493 -4.69 31.61 12.68
C VAL A 493 -5.37 32.78 13.38
N PHE A 494 -5.92 33.71 12.60
CA PHE A 494 -6.72 34.82 13.12
C PHE A 494 -8.19 34.69 12.69
N THR A 495 -9.11 35.06 13.57
CA THR A 495 -10.46 35.46 13.17
C THR A 495 -10.40 36.83 12.50
N LEU A 496 -11.30 37.07 11.54
CA LEU A 496 -11.49 38.35 10.87
C LEU A 496 -12.79 39.02 11.33
N LYS A 497 -12.81 40.35 11.36
CA LYS A 497 -13.98 41.17 11.72
C LYS A 497 -15.05 41.22 10.64
#